data_AF-A0A2N2KXI4-F1
#
_entry.id   AF-A0A2N2KXI4-F1
#
_cell.length_a   1.000
_cell.length_b   1.000
_cell.length_c   1.000
_cell.angle_alpha   90.00
_cell.angle_beta   90.00
_cell.angle_gamma   90.00
#
_symmetry.space_group_name_H-M   'P 1'
#
loop_
_entity.id
_entity.type
_entity.pdbx_description
1 polymer ?
#
loop_
_entity_poly.entity_id
_entity_poly.type
_entity_poly.pdbx_seq_one_letter_code
_entity_poly.pdbx_strand_id
1 'polypeptide(L)'
;MNNSSNITQPADNHSRQLPLKKATRPLRSLAKSAPADSGNEIWFLTLSDLLLLLLVFFVLLFGIALKQQGNAVSTPAQQTEKTLPVIAPKEQPVIQQISSGPAASDTTAALESDLLRIIEGNSGLQGITVARRSQHVVLTLPEQISFDSGQAQLKSSVRPKLEQVAVFIRNHPHLSVEIQGHTDNRPIANRQYPSNWELSADRATQVAKSLVSLGVNPANISTKGFGEYKPLYSNNTDSDRLKNRRVELQFSLIPPA
;
A
#
# COMPACT_ATOMS: atom_id res chain seq x y z
N MET A 1 -79.25 65.37 23.66
CA MET A 1 -79.79 66.35 22.69
C MET A 1 -79.15 67.70 22.97
N ASN A 2 -78.42 68.22 21.96
CA ASN A 2 -78.01 69.60 21.67
C ASN A 2 -77.46 70.52 22.78
N ASN A 3 -76.58 71.48 22.53
CA ASN A 3 -75.62 71.86 21.47
C ASN A 3 -75.16 73.28 21.91
N SER A 4 -73.90 73.65 21.70
CA SER A 4 -73.39 75.02 21.41
C SER A 4 -71.93 75.19 21.86
N SER A 5 -71.00 74.99 20.92
CA SER A 5 -70.15 76.02 20.28
C SER A 5 -70.01 77.39 21.00
N ASN A 6 -68.91 78.16 21.00
CA ASN A 6 -67.66 78.18 20.21
C ASN A 6 -66.77 79.39 20.68
N ILE A 7 -65.47 79.37 20.33
CA ILE A 7 -64.55 80.52 20.03
C ILE A 7 -64.00 81.30 21.26
N THR A 8 -62.66 81.39 21.50
CA THR A 8 -61.66 82.15 20.72
C THR A 8 -60.20 81.64 20.93
N GLN A 9 -59.53 81.26 19.84
CA GLN A 9 -58.06 81.19 19.60
C GLN A 9 -57.53 82.59 19.12
N PRO A 10 -56.27 82.85 18.65
CA PRO A 10 -55.05 82.03 18.47
C PRO A 10 -53.72 82.77 18.85
N ALA A 11 -52.58 82.08 18.71
CA ALA A 11 -51.35 82.51 18.00
C ALA A 11 -50.18 81.62 18.49
N ASP A 12 -49.79 80.60 17.73
CA ASP A 12 -48.81 80.63 16.63
C ASP A 12 -47.35 80.79 17.10
N ASN A 13 -46.32 80.15 16.55
CA ASN A 13 -46.15 78.98 15.70
C ASN A 13 -44.63 78.82 15.46
N HIS A 14 -44.22 77.59 15.13
CA HIS A 14 -43.05 77.24 14.31
C HIS A 14 -41.61 77.38 14.84
N SER A 15 -41.10 76.24 15.33
CA SER A 15 -40.16 75.34 14.63
C SER A 15 -38.99 75.88 13.77
N ARG A 16 -37.82 75.26 14.06
CA ARG A 16 -36.62 75.00 13.23
C ARG A 16 -35.57 76.11 13.12
N GLN A 17 -34.34 75.79 13.55
CA GLN A 17 -33.20 75.52 12.64
C GLN A 17 -31.95 75.04 13.42
N LEU A 18 -31.35 73.92 12.99
CA LEU A 18 -29.94 73.57 13.20
C LEU A 18 -29.14 74.16 12.03
N PRO A 19 -27.88 74.58 12.23
CA PRO A 19 -26.85 73.96 11.39
C PRO A 19 -25.38 73.89 11.92
N LEU A 20 -24.67 72.91 11.34
CA LEU A 20 -23.28 72.91 10.84
C LEU A 20 -22.07 72.58 11.76
N LYS A 21 -21.42 71.47 11.38
CA LYS A 21 -20.04 71.03 11.65
C LYS A 21 -19.00 72.12 11.34
N LYS A 22 -17.90 72.14 12.12
CA LYS A 22 -16.52 72.27 11.61
C LYS A 22 -15.49 71.83 12.67
N ALA A 23 -14.52 71.06 12.21
CA ALA A 23 -13.42 70.47 12.95
C ALA A 23 -12.31 71.49 13.22
N THR A 24 -11.66 71.45 14.39
CA THR A 24 -10.25 71.88 14.56
C THR A 24 -9.65 71.26 15.84
N ARG A 25 -8.58 70.47 15.72
CA ARG A 25 -7.69 70.03 16.82
C ARG A 25 -6.62 71.12 17.09
N PRO A 26 -6.17 71.29 18.34
CA PRO A 26 -4.75 71.02 18.68
C PRO A 26 -4.59 70.54 20.15
N LEU A 27 -3.45 70.12 20.72
CA LEU A 27 -2.15 69.59 20.32
C LEU A 27 -1.62 68.85 21.55
N ARG A 28 -1.36 67.54 21.40
CA ARG A 28 -0.23 66.78 21.95
C ARG A 28 0.43 67.29 23.25
N SER A 29 0.00 66.76 24.40
CA SER A 29 0.85 66.67 25.61
C SER A 29 1.45 65.27 25.71
N LEU A 30 2.74 65.23 26.00
CA LEU A 30 3.62 64.07 26.00
C LEU A 30 3.19 62.99 27.00
N ALA A 31 2.89 61.79 26.50
CA ALA A 31 3.02 60.55 27.25
C ALA A 31 4.12 59.71 26.58
N LYS A 32 5.29 59.78 27.22
CA LYS A 32 6.40 58.81 27.23
C LYS A 32 6.17 57.56 26.37
N SER A 33 7.00 57.39 25.32
CA SER A 33 7.10 56.13 24.59
C SER A 33 7.40 55.00 25.58
N ALA A 34 6.48 54.04 25.69
CA ALA A 34 6.77 52.76 26.30
C ALA A 34 7.91 52.08 25.52
N PRO A 35 8.84 51.37 26.17
CA PRO A 35 9.81 50.57 25.46
C PRO A 35 9.06 49.52 24.62
N ALA A 36 9.57 49.25 23.43
CA ALA A 36 9.03 48.20 22.55
C ALA A 36 8.86 46.91 23.35
N ASP A 37 7.65 46.34 23.28
CA ASP A 37 7.29 45.10 23.94
C ASP A 37 8.00 43.93 23.25
N SER A 38 9.31 43.79 23.52
CA SER A 38 10.17 42.70 23.03
C SER A 38 9.81 41.34 23.63
N GLY A 39 8.76 41.26 24.45
CA GLY A 39 8.17 40.02 24.93
C GLY A 39 7.31 39.28 23.89
N ASN A 40 6.84 39.96 22.85
CA ASN A 40 5.90 39.40 21.87
C ASN A 40 6.55 38.72 20.64
N GLU A 41 7.87 38.58 20.58
CA GLU A 41 8.56 37.88 19.48
C GLU A 41 9.22 36.56 19.89
N ILE A 42 9.26 36.24 21.18
CA ILE A 42 9.89 35.02 21.71
C ILE A 42 9.16 33.76 21.24
N TRP A 43 7.84 33.84 21.05
CA TRP A 43 7.06 32.72 20.52
C TRP A 43 7.38 32.43 19.04
N PHE A 44 7.74 33.46 18.26
CA PHE A 44 8.19 33.26 16.88
C PHE A 44 9.55 32.55 16.82
N LEU A 45 10.41 32.73 17.81
CA LEU A 45 11.67 31.99 17.91
C LEU A 45 11.42 30.50 18.14
N THR A 46 10.53 30.13 19.06
CA THR A 46 10.17 28.71 19.28
C THR A 46 9.41 28.10 18.10
N LEU A 47 8.56 28.89 17.44
CA LEU A 47 7.85 28.45 16.23
C LEU A 47 8.83 28.24 15.07
N SER A 48 9.78 29.14 14.90
CA SER A 48 10.80 29.03 13.86
C SER A 48 11.71 27.83 14.09
N ASP A 49 12.07 27.54 15.36
CA ASP A 49 12.83 26.34 15.72
C ASP A 49 12.04 25.06 15.44
N LEU A 50 10.75 25.01 15.80
CA LEU A 50 9.87 23.87 15.50
C LEU A 50 9.70 23.66 13.98
N LEU A 51 9.54 24.74 13.20
CA LEU A 51 9.44 24.67 11.74
C LEU A 51 10.77 24.24 11.09
N LEU A 52 11.91 24.69 11.61
CA LEU A 52 13.23 24.27 11.14
C LEU A 52 13.51 22.80 11.47
N LEU A 53 13.17 22.33 12.67
CA LEU A 53 13.27 20.91 13.04
C LEU A 53 12.37 20.04 12.16
N LEU A 54 11.14 20.49 11.86
CA LEU A 54 10.23 19.78 10.97
C LEU A 54 10.77 19.74 9.52
N LEU A 55 11.33 20.84 9.03
CA LEU A 55 11.96 20.90 7.71
C LEU A 55 13.15 19.93 7.61
N VAL A 56 14.07 19.96 8.58
CA VAL A 56 15.23 19.06 8.63
C VAL A 56 14.77 17.61 8.70
N PHE A 57 13.73 17.30 9.48
CA PHE A 57 13.14 15.96 9.54
C PHE A 57 12.61 15.49 8.18
N PHE A 58 11.85 16.32 7.46
CA PHE A 58 11.36 15.95 6.12
C PHE A 58 12.48 15.85 5.09
N VAL A 59 13.51 16.69 5.15
CA VAL A 59 14.70 16.57 4.27
C VAL A 59 15.47 15.27 4.54
N LEU A 60 15.60 14.86 5.80
CA LEU A 60 16.21 13.58 6.17
C LEU A 60 15.36 12.40 5.68
N LEU A 61 14.03 12.44 5.88
CA LEU A 61 13.12 11.41 5.35
C LEU A 61 13.16 11.35 3.83
N PHE A 62 13.21 12.50 3.15
CA PHE A 62 13.32 12.59 1.70
C PHE A 62 14.67 12.05 1.18
N GLY A 63 15.77 12.33 1.89
CA GLY A 63 17.08 11.74 1.58
C GLY A 63 17.10 10.22 1.71
N ILE A 64 16.45 9.67 2.75
CA ILE A 64 16.28 8.20 2.90
C ILE A 64 15.37 7.64 1.80
N ALA A 65 14.32 8.37 1.40
CA ALA A 65 13.43 7.96 0.32
C ALA A 65 14.15 7.92 -1.05
N LEU A 66 15.01 8.89 -1.35
CA LEU A 66 15.84 8.87 -2.56
C LEU A 66 16.83 7.69 -2.58
N LYS A 67 17.32 7.26 -1.41
CA LYS A 67 18.21 6.10 -1.29
C LYS A 67 17.52 4.78 -1.69
N GLN A 68 16.19 4.70 -1.70
CA GLN A 68 15.45 3.52 -2.17
C GLN A 68 15.25 3.47 -3.70
N GLN A 69 15.50 4.57 -4.42
CA GLN A 69 15.47 4.57 -5.89
C GLN A 69 16.84 4.32 -6.55
N GLY A 70 17.93 4.25 -5.78
CA GLY A 70 19.30 4.05 -6.29
C GLY A 70 19.72 2.62 -6.62
N ASN A 71 18.89 1.60 -6.37
CA ASN A 71 19.21 0.19 -6.69
C ASN A 71 18.50 -0.34 -7.95
N ALA A 72 18.05 0.55 -8.84
CA ALA A 72 17.48 0.18 -10.14
C ALA A 72 18.13 0.97 -11.29
N VAL A 73 19.47 0.92 -11.41
CA VAL A 73 20.16 1.25 -12.66
C VAL A 73 21.37 0.32 -12.82
N SER A 74 21.19 -0.78 -13.55
CA SER A 74 22.28 -1.59 -14.08
C SER A 74 22.96 -0.83 -15.24
N THR A 75 24.20 -0.42 -15.03
CA THR A 75 25.10 0.18 -16.04
C THR A 75 25.78 -0.90 -16.89
N PRO A 76 25.97 -0.73 -18.21
CA PRO A 76 26.94 -1.51 -18.95
C PRO A 76 28.33 -0.83 -18.96
N ALA A 77 29.32 -1.63 -18.52
CA ALA A 77 30.69 -1.74 -19.04
C ALA A 77 31.78 -0.64 -18.81
N GLN A 78 32.87 -1.14 -18.20
CA GLN A 78 34.31 -0.95 -18.53
C GLN A 78 35.21 0.01 -17.72
N GLN A 79 36.20 -0.63 -17.06
CA GLN A 79 37.65 -0.28 -16.93
C GLN A 79 37.99 0.92 -16.01
N THR A 80 39.02 0.95 -15.14
CA THR A 80 40.21 0.11 -14.89
C THR A 80 40.86 0.56 -13.56
N GLU A 81 41.43 -0.40 -12.84
CA GLU A 81 42.66 -0.32 -12.01
C GLU A 81 42.78 0.50 -10.70
N LYS A 82 43.34 -0.23 -9.70
CA LYS A 82 44.31 0.18 -8.66
C LYS A 82 43.76 1.06 -7.52
N THR A 83 43.94 0.76 -6.22
CA THR A 83 44.99 0.01 -5.51
C THR A 83 44.48 -0.26 -4.08
N LEU A 84 44.77 -1.44 -3.51
CA LEU A 84 44.81 -1.68 -2.06
C LEU A 84 46.21 -1.28 -1.52
N PRO A 85 46.40 -0.89 -0.24
CA PRO A 85 46.60 -1.90 0.82
C PRO A 85 46.23 -1.53 2.30
N VAL A 86 45.68 -2.54 3.03
CA VAL A 86 46.16 -3.10 4.33
C VAL A 86 46.00 -2.16 5.57
N ILE A 87 45.40 -2.49 6.74
CA ILE A 87 45.68 -3.50 7.81
C ILE A 87 44.49 -3.50 8.81
N ALA A 88 44.05 -4.67 9.30
CA ALA A 88 43.19 -4.89 10.50
C ALA A 88 44.09 -5.38 11.70
N PRO A 89 43.65 -5.73 12.95
CA PRO A 89 42.29 -5.85 13.56
C PRO A 89 42.20 -5.49 15.09
N LYS A 90 41.05 -5.87 15.73
CA LYS A 90 40.72 -6.07 17.20
C LYS A 90 40.04 -4.90 17.96
N GLU A 91 38.98 -5.04 18.76
CA GLU A 91 38.32 -6.17 19.46
C GLU A 91 36.81 -5.88 19.77
N GLN A 92 36.02 -6.95 19.92
CA GLN A 92 34.55 -7.11 20.13
C GLN A 92 34.08 -6.90 21.61
N PRO A 93 32.77 -6.93 22.04
CA PRO A 93 31.71 -7.91 21.68
C PRO A 93 30.22 -7.42 21.61
N VAL A 94 29.45 -7.96 20.65
CA VAL A 94 28.32 -8.93 20.75
C VAL A 94 27.02 -8.44 21.46
N ILE A 95 25.98 -8.14 20.66
CA ILE A 95 24.65 -8.75 20.77
C ILE A 95 24.20 -9.16 19.35
N GLN A 96 23.90 -10.45 19.18
CA GLN A 96 23.57 -11.13 17.92
C GLN A 96 22.22 -10.66 17.35
N GLN A 97 22.26 -9.92 16.24
CA GLN A 97 21.23 -10.01 15.20
C GLN A 97 21.47 -11.31 14.43
N ILE A 98 20.51 -12.24 14.50
CA ILE A 98 20.47 -13.39 13.61
C ILE A 98 20.07 -12.83 12.24
N SER A 99 21.09 -12.60 11.43
CA SER A 99 21.02 -12.33 10.01
C SER A 99 20.38 -13.53 9.31
N SER A 100 19.24 -13.31 8.66
CA SER A 100 18.82 -14.15 7.54
C SER A 100 19.93 -14.08 6.48
N GLY A 101 20.69 -15.17 6.36
CA GLY A 101 21.90 -15.25 5.55
C GLY A 101 21.65 -15.14 4.03
N PRO A 102 22.72 -14.91 3.25
CA PRO A 102 22.67 -14.77 1.79
C PRO A 102 22.15 -16.02 1.05
N ALA A 103 22.17 -17.20 1.65
CA ALA A 103 21.85 -18.47 1.00
C ALA A 103 20.36 -18.65 0.60
N ALA A 104 19.42 -18.06 1.36
CA ALA A 104 17.99 -18.24 1.10
C ALA A 104 17.50 -17.43 -0.12
N SER A 105 18.16 -16.31 -0.41
CA SER A 105 17.91 -15.52 -1.62
C SER A 105 18.35 -16.26 -2.89
N ASP A 106 19.46 -16.98 -2.83
CA ASP A 106 20.00 -17.72 -3.99
C ASP A 106 19.15 -18.95 -4.32
N THR A 107 18.64 -19.65 -3.31
CA THR A 107 17.79 -20.84 -3.54
C THR A 107 16.41 -20.46 -4.09
N THR A 108 15.84 -19.33 -3.63
CA THR A 108 14.57 -18.83 -4.19
C THR A 108 14.70 -18.32 -5.62
N ALA A 109 15.84 -17.74 -5.98
CA ALA A 109 16.14 -17.34 -7.36
C ALA A 109 16.25 -18.55 -8.30
N ALA A 110 16.89 -19.64 -7.85
CA ALA A 110 16.95 -20.89 -8.60
C ALA A 110 15.54 -21.47 -8.85
N LEU A 111 14.70 -21.55 -7.80
CA LEU A 111 13.31 -22.02 -7.91
C LEU A 111 12.47 -21.18 -8.88
N GLU A 112 12.63 -19.86 -8.85
CA GLU A 112 11.95 -18.96 -9.79
C GLU A 112 12.38 -19.24 -11.23
N SER A 113 13.69 -19.37 -11.49
CA SER A 113 14.20 -19.66 -12.83
C SER A 113 13.73 -21.02 -13.37
N ASP A 114 13.64 -22.03 -12.51
CA ASP A 114 13.13 -23.35 -12.90
C ASP A 114 11.63 -23.34 -13.18
N LEU A 115 10.84 -22.62 -12.37
CA LEU A 115 9.41 -22.43 -12.61
C LEU A 115 9.15 -21.68 -13.91
N LEU A 116 9.88 -20.58 -14.15
CA LEU A 116 9.78 -19.83 -15.39
C LEU A 116 10.13 -20.69 -16.60
N ARG A 117 11.19 -21.51 -16.51
CA ARG A 117 11.56 -22.42 -17.61
C ARG A 117 10.48 -23.43 -17.95
N ILE A 118 9.79 -23.99 -16.95
CA ILE A 118 8.69 -24.94 -17.15
C ILE A 118 7.48 -24.24 -17.79
N ILE A 119 7.23 -22.99 -17.39
CA ILE A 119 6.06 -22.21 -17.82
C ILE A 119 6.27 -21.59 -19.21
N GLU A 120 7.45 -21.02 -19.49
CA GLU A 120 7.81 -20.36 -20.75
C GLU A 120 8.19 -21.36 -21.85
N GLY A 121 8.84 -22.47 -21.49
CA GLY A 121 9.26 -23.52 -22.43
C GLY A 121 8.10 -24.17 -23.19
N ASN A 122 6.86 -23.96 -22.73
CA ASN A 122 5.64 -24.35 -23.44
C ASN A 122 4.86 -23.07 -23.77
N SER A 123 5.05 -22.51 -24.97
CA SER A 123 4.55 -21.21 -25.45
C SER A 123 3.02 -20.99 -25.43
N GLY A 124 2.24 -21.84 -24.75
CA GLY A 124 0.79 -21.74 -24.58
C GLY A 124 0.30 -21.19 -23.23
N LEU A 125 1.19 -20.80 -22.31
CA LEU A 125 0.79 -20.46 -20.94
C LEU A 125 0.46 -18.98 -20.70
N GLN A 126 -0.26 -18.35 -21.63
CA GLN A 126 -0.69 -16.96 -21.48
C GLN A 126 -1.52 -16.78 -20.18
N GLY A 127 -1.19 -15.74 -19.43
CA GLY A 127 -1.94 -15.29 -18.25
C GLY A 127 -1.49 -15.85 -16.89
N ILE A 128 -0.51 -16.76 -16.81
CA ILE A 128 0.12 -17.11 -15.51
C ILE A 128 1.33 -16.20 -15.31
N THR A 129 1.49 -15.66 -14.10
CA THR A 129 2.69 -14.89 -13.73
C THR A 129 3.42 -15.59 -12.58
N VAL A 130 4.74 -15.52 -12.61
CA VAL A 130 5.62 -15.96 -11.52
C VAL A 130 6.38 -14.75 -11.02
N ALA A 131 6.45 -14.58 -9.71
CA ALA A 131 7.23 -13.51 -9.09
C ALA A 131 7.82 -13.99 -7.77
N ARG A 132 9.08 -13.63 -7.52
CA ARG A 132 9.69 -13.78 -6.20
C ARG A 132 9.17 -12.73 -5.21
N ARG A 133 8.73 -13.17 -4.03
CA ARG A 133 8.35 -12.32 -2.89
C ARG A 133 9.12 -12.74 -1.65
N SER A 134 10.19 -12.03 -1.34
CA SER A 134 11.08 -12.30 -0.19
C SER A 134 11.66 -13.72 -0.19
N GLN A 135 11.13 -14.62 0.66
CA GLN A 135 11.58 -16.01 0.82
C GLN A 135 10.67 -17.01 0.07
N HIS A 136 9.73 -16.50 -0.73
CA HIS A 136 8.76 -17.31 -1.45
C HIS A 136 8.83 -17.02 -2.94
N VAL A 137 8.60 -18.06 -3.75
CA VAL A 137 8.22 -17.88 -5.14
C VAL A 137 6.70 -17.95 -5.21
N VAL A 138 6.07 -17.03 -5.93
CA VAL A 138 4.61 -16.96 -6.03
C VAL A 138 4.19 -17.13 -7.48
N LEU A 139 3.42 -18.18 -7.75
CA LEU A 139 2.75 -18.39 -9.03
C LEU A 139 1.32 -17.89 -8.91
N THR A 140 0.91 -17.00 -9.79
CA THR A 140 -0.44 -16.43 -9.81
C THR A 140 -1.27 -17.01 -10.94
N LEU A 141 -2.43 -17.56 -10.58
CA LEU A 141 -3.46 -18.05 -11.49
C LEU A 141 -4.66 -17.08 -11.49
N PRO A 142 -4.85 -16.25 -12.52
CA PRO A 142 -6.02 -15.38 -12.61
C PRO A 142 -7.32 -16.17 -12.72
N GLU A 143 -8.40 -15.64 -12.14
CA GLU A 143 -9.72 -16.28 -12.21
C GLU A 143 -10.16 -16.56 -13.65
N GLN A 144 -10.00 -15.60 -14.56
CA GLN A 144 -10.54 -15.69 -15.93
C GLN A 144 -10.09 -16.94 -16.70
N ILE A 145 -8.89 -17.44 -16.41
CA ILE A 145 -8.32 -18.62 -17.07
C ILE A 145 -8.60 -19.92 -16.30
N SER A 146 -8.90 -19.81 -15.00
CA SER A 146 -8.97 -20.95 -14.07
C SER A 146 -10.39 -21.33 -13.69
N PHE A 147 -11.30 -20.37 -13.61
CA PHE A 147 -12.66 -20.55 -13.09
C PHE A 147 -13.66 -19.72 -13.90
N ASP A 148 -14.92 -20.14 -13.86
CA ASP A 148 -16.03 -19.29 -14.29
C ASP A 148 -16.44 -18.33 -13.16
N SER A 149 -17.07 -17.21 -13.54
CA SER A 149 -17.45 -16.16 -12.60
C SER A 149 -18.34 -16.70 -11.48
N GLY A 150 -17.97 -16.44 -10.23
CA GLY A 150 -18.71 -16.89 -9.05
C GLY A 150 -18.71 -18.40 -8.80
N GLN A 151 -17.85 -19.16 -9.47
CA GLN A 151 -17.70 -20.60 -9.32
C GLN A 151 -16.27 -20.97 -8.86
N ALA A 152 -16.14 -22.11 -8.17
CA ALA A 152 -14.85 -22.69 -7.79
C ALA A 152 -14.45 -23.91 -8.63
N GLN A 153 -15.29 -24.35 -9.56
CA GLN A 153 -14.95 -25.46 -10.45
C GLN A 153 -13.85 -25.05 -11.43
N LEU A 154 -12.77 -25.84 -11.49
CA LEU A 154 -11.66 -25.60 -12.40
C LEU A 154 -12.08 -25.87 -13.85
N LYS A 155 -11.71 -24.94 -14.74
CA LYS A 155 -11.87 -25.09 -16.19
C LYS A 155 -10.89 -26.11 -16.74
N SER A 156 -11.30 -26.88 -17.74
CA SER A 156 -10.41 -27.87 -18.40
C SER A 156 -9.15 -27.22 -18.99
N SER A 157 -9.23 -25.96 -19.40
CA SER A 157 -8.11 -25.16 -19.93
C SER A 157 -6.95 -24.98 -18.95
N VAL A 158 -7.19 -25.06 -17.64
CA VAL A 158 -6.13 -24.91 -16.62
C VAL A 158 -5.42 -26.22 -16.31
N ARG A 159 -6.00 -27.36 -16.68
CA ARG A 159 -5.47 -28.68 -16.31
C ARG A 159 -4.02 -28.92 -16.79
N PRO A 160 -3.65 -28.62 -18.06
CA PRO A 160 -2.27 -28.79 -18.51
C PRO A 160 -1.26 -27.93 -17.73
N LYS A 161 -1.70 -26.73 -17.29
CA LYS A 161 -0.89 -25.84 -16.45
C LYS A 161 -0.65 -26.45 -15.06
N LEU A 162 -1.69 -27.00 -14.45
CA LEU A 162 -1.57 -27.67 -13.14
C LEU A 162 -0.74 -28.96 -13.22
N GLU A 163 -0.78 -29.68 -14.34
CA GLU A 163 0.07 -30.86 -14.58
C GLU A 163 1.56 -30.50 -14.54
N GLN A 164 1.95 -29.40 -15.16
CA GLN A 164 3.33 -28.91 -15.13
C GLN A 164 3.77 -28.46 -13.73
N VAL A 165 2.90 -27.73 -13.03
CA VAL A 165 3.15 -27.34 -11.63
C VAL A 165 3.27 -28.57 -10.74
N ALA A 166 2.43 -29.60 -10.94
CA ALA A 166 2.52 -30.84 -10.20
C ALA A 166 3.85 -31.58 -10.46
N VAL A 167 4.29 -31.66 -11.71
CA VAL A 167 5.61 -32.22 -12.05
C VAL A 167 6.73 -31.46 -11.35
N PHE A 168 6.69 -30.13 -11.37
CA PHE A 168 7.68 -29.29 -10.68
C PHE A 168 7.72 -29.59 -9.18
N ILE A 169 6.57 -29.63 -8.51
CA ILE A 169 6.51 -29.89 -7.06
C ILE A 169 7.05 -31.30 -6.75
N ARG A 170 6.69 -32.32 -7.54
CA ARG A 170 7.18 -33.69 -7.32
C ARG A 170 8.70 -33.83 -7.48
N ASN A 171 9.30 -33.03 -8.35
CA ASN A 171 10.75 -33.01 -8.54
C ASN A 171 11.48 -32.28 -7.39
N HIS A 172 10.76 -31.59 -6.51
CA HIS A 172 11.29 -30.83 -5.37
C HIS A 172 10.63 -31.28 -4.06
N PRO A 173 11.00 -32.44 -3.48
CA PRO A 173 10.30 -33.03 -2.34
C PRO A 173 10.36 -32.18 -1.06
N HIS A 174 11.37 -31.32 -0.93
CA HIS A 174 11.54 -30.39 0.20
C HIS A 174 10.70 -29.11 0.09
N LEU A 175 9.81 -29.04 -0.90
CA LEU A 175 9.03 -27.85 -1.17
C LEU A 175 7.64 -27.97 -0.53
N SER A 176 7.25 -26.93 0.21
CA SER A 176 5.89 -26.72 0.69
C SER A 176 5.18 -25.71 -0.20
N VAL A 177 3.91 -25.97 -0.48
CA VAL A 177 3.03 -25.16 -1.32
C VAL A 177 1.85 -24.68 -0.48
N GLU A 178 1.75 -23.36 -0.30
CA GLU A 178 0.56 -22.72 0.26
C GLU A 178 -0.29 -22.13 -0.86
N ILE A 179 -1.54 -22.58 -0.98
CA ILE A 179 -2.47 -22.17 -2.02
C ILE A 179 -3.46 -21.16 -1.43
N GLN A 180 -3.47 -19.96 -1.96
CA GLN A 180 -4.20 -18.82 -1.43
C GLN A 180 -5.27 -18.35 -2.41
N GLY A 181 -6.53 -18.34 -2.00
CA GLY A 181 -7.63 -17.81 -2.80
C GLY A 181 -7.92 -16.34 -2.49
N HIS A 182 -8.13 -15.53 -3.53
CA HIS A 182 -8.44 -14.11 -3.42
C HIS A 182 -9.62 -13.73 -4.32
N THR A 183 -10.44 -12.78 -3.86
CA THR A 183 -11.52 -12.16 -4.63
C THR A 183 -11.29 -10.66 -4.76
N ASP A 184 -12.12 -9.99 -5.55
CA ASP A 184 -12.29 -8.55 -5.47
C ASP A 184 -13.26 -8.19 -4.34
N ASN A 185 -13.58 -6.90 -4.22
CA ASN A 185 -14.52 -6.39 -3.22
C ASN A 185 -15.99 -6.42 -3.66
N ARG A 186 -16.32 -7.09 -4.77
CA ARG A 186 -17.72 -7.20 -5.18
C ARG A 186 -18.33 -8.34 -4.37
N PRO A 187 -19.39 -8.09 -3.58
CA PRO A 187 -19.99 -9.13 -2.78
C PRO A 187 -20.58 -10.21 -3.68
N ILE A 188 -20.26 -11.46 -3.39
CA ILE A 188 -20.92 -12.63 -3.97
C ILE A 188 -21.85 -13.22 -2.92
N ALA A 189 -23.09 -13.45 -3.33
CA ALA A 189 -24.07 -14.20 -2.57
C ALA A 189 -24.88 -15.04 -3.56
N ASN A 190 -24.55 -16.32 -3.68
CA ASN A 190 -25.31 -17.26 -4.49
C ASN A 190 -25.61 -18.53 -3.66
N ARG A 191 -26.39 -19.45 -4.22
CA ARG A 191 -26.82 -20.66 -3.51
C ARG A 191 -25.64 -21.48 -2.97
N GLN A 192 -24.50 -21.45 -3.64
CA GLN A 192 -23.33 -22.26 -3.31
C GLN A 192 -22.34 -21.52 -2.40
N TYR A 193 -22.17 -20.21 -2.61
CA TYR A 193 -21.22 -19.38 -1.86
C TYR A 193 -21.96 -18.19 -1.23
N PRO A 194 -22.12 -18.19 0.11
CA PRO A 194 -22.79 -17.11 0.82
C PRO A 194 -21.93 -15.85 0.91
N SER A 195 -20.59 -15.95 0.82
CA SER A 195 -19.69 -14.81 0.75
C SER A 195 -18.41 -15.09 -0.06
N ASN A 196 -17.60 -14.04 -0.23
CA ASN A 196 -16.28 -14.12 -0.85
C ASN A 196 -15.29 -14.99 -0.06
N TRP A 197 -15.49 -15.15 1.25
CA TRP A 197 -14.65 -16.03 2.06
C TRP A 197 -14.78 -17.47 1.61
N GLU A 198 -16.00 -18.01 1.51
CA GLU A 198 -16.25 -19.39 1.10
C GLU A 198 -15.80 -19.62 -0.34
N LEU A 199 -16.09 -18.69 -1.25
CA LEU A 199 -15.66 -18.82 -2.64
C LEU A 199 -14.13 -18.89 -2.76
N SER A 200 -13.42 -18.02 -2.04
CA SER A 200 -11.95 -17.97 -2.08
C SER A 200 -11.32 -19.25 -1.50
N ALA A 201 -11.85 -19.75 -0.37
CA ALA A 201 -11.38 -20.96 0.27
C ALA A 201 -11.65 -22.20 -0.59
N ASP A 202 -12.83 -22.29 -1.22
CA ASP A 202 -13.17 -23.40 -2.09
C ASP A 202 -12.32 -23.40 -3.36
N ARG A 203 -12.07 -22.23 -3.98
CA ARG A 203 -11.15 -22.12 -5.13
C ARG A 203 -9.75 -22.64 -4.82
N ALA A 204 -9.19 -22.24 -3.68
CA ALA A 204 -7.89 -22.75 -3.23
C ALA A 204 -7.93 -24.28 -3.02
N THR A 205 -9.02 -24.78 -2.43
CA THR A 205 -9.23 -26.21 -2.19
C THR A 205 -9.36 -27.02 -3.49
N GLN A 206 -10.04 -26.50 -4.49
CA GLN A 206 -10.19 -27.17 -5.79
C GLN A 206 -8.85 -27.26 -6.54
N VAL A 207 -8.00 -26.24 -6.45
CA VAL A 207 -6.62 -26.30 -6.97
C VAL A 207 -5.80 -27.34 -6.21
N ALA A 208 -5.88 -27.36 -4.88
CA ALA A 208 -5.19 -28.35 -4.05
C ALA A 208 -5.59 -29.79 -4.42
N LYS A 209 -6.89 -30.07 -4.50
CA LYS A 209 -7.42 -31.38 -4.90
C LYS A 209 -6.92 -31.79 -6.29
N SER A 210 -6.89 -30.85 -7.24
CA SER A 210 -6.36 -31.09 -8.57
C SER A 210 -4.88 -31.49 -8.52
N LEU A 211 -4.04 -30.76 -7.79
CA LEU A 211 -2.61 -31.09 -7.64
C LEU A 211 -2.39 -32.44 -6.94
N VAL A 212 -3.17 -32.76 -5.91
CA VAL A 212 -3.13 -34.07 -5.24
C VAL A 212 -3.52 -35.19 -6.21
N SER A 213 -4.56 -34.98 -7.03
CA SER A 213 -4.95 -35.95 -8.06
C SER A 213 -3.88 -36.19 -9.14
N LEU A 214 -2.94 -35.25 -9.28
CA LEU A 214 -1.78 -35.30 -10.18
C LEU A 214 -0.52 -35.86 -9.50
N GLY A 215 -0.65 -36.38 -8.28
CA GLY A 215 0.40 -37.08 -7.54
C GLY A 215 1.27 -36.21 -6.65
N VAL A 216 0.85 -34.97 -6.35
CA VAL A 216 1.54 -34.16 -5.33
C VAL A 216 1.19 -34.68 -3.93
N ASN A 217 2.20 -34.81 -3.06
CA ASN A 217 2.00 -35.24 -1.68
C ASN A 217 1.10 -34.25 -0.92
N PRO A 218 -0.07 -34.66 -0.38
CA PRO A 218 -0.94 -33.78 0.39
C PRO A 218 -0.26 -33.13 1.60
N ALA A 219 0.73 -33.79 2.20
CA ALA A 219 1.47 -33.25 3.35
C ALA A 219 2.27 -31.98 3.00
N ASN A 220 2.57 -31.76 1.72
CA ASN A 220 3.30 -30.59 1.24
C ASN A 220 2.36 -29.43 0.87
N ILE A 221 1.03 -29.63 0.88
CA ILE A 221 0.05 -28.64 0.45
C ILE A 221 -0.74 -28.11 1.64
N SER A 222 -0.91 -26.79 1.69
CA SER A 222 -1.90 -26.12 2.55
C SER A 222 -2.77 -25.18 1.74
N THR A 223 -3.99 -24.87 2.22
CA THR A 223 -4.91 -23.95 1.56
C THR A 223 -5.38 -22.86 2.51
N LYS A 224 -5.54 -21.64 1.99
CA LYS A 224 -6.14 -20.50 2.70
C LYS A 224 -7.05 -19.71 1.78
N GLY A 225 -8.20 -19.27 2.29
CA GLY A 225 -9.07 -18.30 1.61
C GLY A 225 -8.97 -16.95 2.30
N PHE A 226 -8.61 -15.90 1.56
CA PHE A 226 -8.50 -14.54 2.09
C PHE A 226 -9.68 -13.63 1.71
N GLY A 227 -10.59 -14.10 0.86
CA GLY A 227 -11.64 -13.27 0.28
C GLY A 227 -11.07 -11.99 -0.34
N GLU A 228 -11.67 -10.86 0.01
CA GLU A 228 -11.32 -9.52 -0.49
C GLU A 228 -10.24 -8.81 0.33
N TYR A 229 -9.79 -9.39 1.45
CA TYR A 229 -9.02 -8.71 2.50
C TYR A 229 -7.50 -8.70 2.27
N LYS A 230 -7.03 -9.32 1.18
CA LYS A 230 -5.64 -9.28 0.72
C LYS A 230 -5.55 -8.86 -0.77
N PRO A 231 -6.00 -7.64 -1.12
CA PRO A 231 -5.96 -7.17 -2.49
C PRO A 231 -4.52 -6.88 -2.94
N LEU A 232 -4.21 -7.18 -4.19
CA LEU A 232 -2.91 -6.84 -4.79
C LEU A 232 -2.91 -5.41 -5.36
N TYR A 233 -4.08 -4.96 -5.83
CA TYR A 233 -4.32 -3.64 -6.38
C TYR A 233 -5.57 -3.01 -5.79
N SER A 234 -5.76 -1.70 -5.97
CA SER A 234 -6.97 -1.02 -5.53
C SER A 234 -8.22 -1.64 -6.17
N ASN A 235 -9.34 -1.74 -5.46
CA ASN A 235 -10.58 -2.26 -6.05
C ASN A 235 -11.39 -1.20 -6.82
N ASN A 236 -10.76 -0.08 -7.20
CA ASN A 236 -11.45 1.07 -7.80
C ASN A 236 -11.79 0.84 -9.28
N THR A 237 -10.91 0.17 -10.03
CA THR A 237 -11.09 -0.07 -11.47
C THR A 237 -11.45 -1.52 -11.77
N ASP A 238 -12.15 -1.80 -12.87
CA ASP A 238 -12.44 -3.18 -13.30
C ASP A 238 -11.16 -3.97 -13.60
N SER A 239 -10.15 -3.30 -14.17
CA SER A 239 -8.85 -3.88 -14.47
C SER A 239 -8.12 -4.34 -13.20
N ASP A 240 -8.17 -3.56 -12.13
CA ASP A 240 -7.52 -3.94 -10.88
C ASP A 240 -8.32 -5.00 -10.10
N ARG A 241 -9.66 -4.92 -10.13
CA ARG A 241 -10.52 -5.99 -9.60
C ARG A 241 -10.23 -7.33 -10.27
N LEU A 242 -10.03 -7.33 -11.59
CA LEU A 242 -9.65 -8.51 -12.36
C LEU A 242 -8.34 -9.13 -11.86
N LYS A 243 -7.33 -8.30 -11.57
CA LYS A 243 -6.06 -8.77 -11.00
C LYS A 243 -6.23 -9.28 -9.57
N ASN A 244 -7.17 -8.74 -8.80
CA ASN A 244 -7.42 -9.19 -7.43
C ASN A 244 -8.08 -10.59 -7.38
N ARG A 245 -8.93 -10.93 -8.35
CA ARG A 245 -9.56 -12.25 -8.47
C ARG A 245 -8.56 -13.28 -9.02
N ARG A 246 -7.89 -13.99 -8.10
CA ARG A 246 -6.79 -14.91 -8.42
C ARG A 246 -6.62 -15.99 -7.36
N VAL A 247 -5.90 -17.04 -7.72
CA VAL A 247 -5.32 -18.01 -6.78
C VAL A 247 -3.80 -17.90 -6.85
N GLU A 248 -3.14 -17.71 -5.72
CA GLU A 248 -1.69 -17.69 -5.62
C GLU A 248 -1.19 -19.04 -5.06
N LEU A 249 -0.12 -19.59 -5.64
CA LEU A 249 0.61 -20.73 -5.10
C LEU A 249 1.95 -20.20 -4.60
N GLN A 250 2.15 -20.21 -3.28
CA GLN A 250 3.38 -19.78 -2.64
C GLN A 250 4.25 -21.00 -2.34
N PHE A 251 5.43 -21.01 -2.95
CA PHE A 251 6.42 -22.06 -2.81
C PHE A 251 7.44 -21.63 -1.75
N SER A 252 7.61 -22.42 -0.70
CA SER A 252 8.63 -22.24 0.33
C SER A 252 9.43 -23.51 0.53
N LEU A 253 10.72 -23.37 0.82
CA LEU A 253 11.56 -24.49 1.21
C LEU A 253 11.19 -24.90 2.64
N ILE A 254 10.86 -26.18 2.82
CA ILE A 254 10.72 -26.78 4.15
C ILE A 254 12.14 -26.89 4.71
N PRO A 255 12.44 -26.25 5.86
CA PRO A 255 13.72 -26.47 6.52
C PRO A 255 13.85 -27.96 6.85
N PRO A 256 15.02 -28.59 6.62
CA PRO A 256 15.23 -29.96 7.08
C PRO A 256 15.00 -30.02 8.60
N ALA A 257 14.20 -31.00 9.04
CA ALA A 257 13.91 -31.27 10.44
C ALA A 257 15.14 -31.82 11.18
#